data_AF-A0A6N9RAE7-F1
#
_entry.id   AF-A0A6N9RAE7-F1
#
_cell.length_a   1.000
_cell.length_b   1.000
_cell.length_c   1.000
_cell.angle_alpha   90.00
_cell.angle_beta   90.00
_cell.angle_gamma   90.00
#
_symmetry.space_group_name_H-M   'P 1'
#
loop_
_entity.id
_entity.type
_entity.pdbx_description
1 polymer ?
#
loop_
_entity_poly.entity_id
_entity_poly.type
_entity_poly.pdbx_seq_one_letter_code
_entity_poly.pdbx_strand_id
1 'polypeptide(L)'
;MTRSCEKFLDVDAFTDQLVTTLRGGEIAIERGKVNQPGYLTLHGKVGDDGTLTLTGYAISRSKRNFGREVQASMTGSLARDPPMLTGGWGGRRCTFTLGRVSG
;
A
#
# COMPACT_ATOMS: atom_id res chain seq x y z
N MET A 1 7.31 -6.40 0.88
CA MET A 1 6.88 -5.33 1.80
C MET A 1 5.68 -5.81 2.58
N THR A 2 5.65 -5.67 3.89
CA THR A 2 4.52 -6.09 4.73
C THR A 2 3.50 -4.98 4.78
N ARG A 3 2.23 -5.29 4.58
CA ARG A 3 1.11 -4.37 4.78
C ARG A 3 0.22 -4.90 5.90
N SER A 4 -0.09 -4.03 6.85
CA SER A 4 -1.06 -4.26 7.92
C SER A 4 -2.16 -3.23 7.81
N CYS A 5 -3.42 -3.66 7.82
CA CYS A 5 -4.56 -2.74 7.76
C CYS A 5 -5.56 -3.03 8.87
N GLU A 6 -6.01 -1.98 9.56
CA GLU A 6 -7.02 -2.08 10.64
C GLU A 6 -8.35 -2.59 10.11
N LYS A 7 -9.23 -3.14 10.95
CA LYS A 7 -10.60 -3.48 10.52
C LYS A 7 -11.30 -2.24 9.94
N PHE A 8 -12.06 -2.43 8.86
CA PHE A 8 -12.83 -1.35 8.25
C PHE A 8 -14.15 -1.88 7.69
N LEU A 9 -15.26 -1.33 8.19
CA LEU A 9 -16.61 -1.80 7.88
C LEU A 9 -16.72 -3.33 8.12
N ASP A 10 -17.10 -4.06 7.08
CA ASP A 10 -17.26 -5.51 7.05
C ASP A 10 -15.99 -6.26 6.65
N VAL A 11 -14.86 -5.57 6.47
CA VAL A 11 -13.56 -6.19 6.16
C VAL A 11 -12.71 -6.25 7.42
N ASP A 12 -12.37 -7.46 7.85
CA ASP A 12 -11.52 -7.66 9.02
C ASP A 12 -10.11 -7.12 8.85
N ALA A 13 -9.44 -6.89 9.98
CA ALA A 13 -8.02 -6.56 10.01
C ALA A 13 -7.22 -7.68 9.33
N PHE A 14 -6.18 -7.30 8.59
CA PHE A 14 -5.32 -8.29 7.94
C PHE A 14 -3.89 -7.79 7.86
N THR A 15 -2.98 -8.76 7.72
CA THR A 15 -1.58 -8.53 7.38
C THR A 15 -1.24 -9.40 6.17
N ASP A 16 -0.61 -8.82 5.15
CA ASP A 16 -0.15 -9.56 3.97
C ASP A 16 1.20 -9.06 3.44
N GLN A 17 1.81 -9.85 2.56
CA GLN A 17 3.02 -9.48 1.84
C GLN A 17 2.69 -8.95 0.45
N LEU A 18 3.27 -7.83 0.11
CA LEU A 18 3.21 -7.20 -1.21
C LEU A 18 4.56 -7.38 -1.90
N VAL A 19 4.51 -7.83 -3.15
CA VAL A 19 5.66 -7.79 -4.07
C VAL A 19 5.86 -6.33 -4.46
N THR A 20 7.11 -5.88 -4.39
CA THR A 20 7.48 -4.49 -4.61
C THR A 20 8.62 -4.46 -5.61
N THR A 21 8.47 -3.67 -6.66
CA THR A 21 9.55 -3.42 -7.63
C THR A 21 10.16 -2.06 -7.33
N LEU A 22 11.48 -2.02 -7.10
CA LEU A 22 12.25 -0.79 -6.92
C LEU A 22 13.19 -0.60 -8.11
N ARG A 23 13.07 0.52 -8.84
CA ARG A 23 13.95 0.87 -9.96
C ARG A 23 14.22 2.36 -9.97
N GLY A 24 15.49 2.78 -9.85
CA GLY A 24 15.86 4.21 -9.93
C GLY A 24 15.18 5.10 -8.88
N GLY A 25 14.86 4.58 -7.70
CA GLY A 25 14.12 5.31 -6.66
C GLY A 25 12.60 5.34 -6.85
N GLU A 26 12.08 4.75 -7.93
CA GLU A 26 10.65 4.52 -8.13
C GLU A 26 10.23 3.17 -7.56
N ILE A 27 9.09 3.18 -6.89
CA ILE A 27 8.46 2.01 -6.31
C ILE A 27 7.12 1.78 -7.01
N ALA A 28 6.93 0.54 -7.46
CA ALA A 28 5.67 0.06 -8.00
C ALA A 28 5.22 -1.20 -7.25
N ILE A 29 3.92 -1.24 -6.92
CA ILE A 29 3.25 -2.37 -6.30
C ILE A 29 2.01 -2.66 -7.12
N GLU A 30 1.87 -3.90 -7.55
CA GLU A 30 0.67 -4.40 -8.18
C GLU A 30 0.28 -5.72 -7.54
N ARG A 31 -1.02 -5.89 -7.25
CA ARG A 31 -1.56 -7.11 -6.67
C ARG A 31 -2.95 -7.38 -7.21
N GLY A 32 -3.23 -8.66 -7.47
CA GLY A 32 -4.55 -9.11 -7.90
C GLY A 32 -4.74 -8.97 -9.40
N LYS A 33 -5.96 -9.24 -9.87
CA LYS A 33 -6.32 -9.15 -11.28
C LYS A 33 -6.89 -7.77 -11.58
N VAL A 34 -6.37 -7.10 -12.62
CA VAL A 34 -6.85 -5.79 -13.08
C VAL A 34 -8.38 -5.80 -13.24
N ASN A 35 -9.03 -4.72 -12.80
CA ASN A 35 -10.49 -4.54 -12.85
C ASN A 35 -11.31 -5.55 -12.03
N GLN A 36 -10.69 -6.27 -11.08
CA GLN A 36 -11.40 -7.20 -10.18
C GLN A 36 -11.33 -6.76 -8.71
N PRO A 37 -12.35 -7.03 -7.90
CA PRO A 37 -12.31 -6.81 -6.45
C PRO A 37 -11.08 -7.44 -5.80
N GLY A 38 -10.30 -6.61 -5.09
CA GLY A 38 -9.02 -7.00 -4.49
C GLY A 38 -7.79 -6.60 -5.31
N TYR A 39 -7.99 -6.04 -6.51
CA TYR A 39 -6.91 -5.36 -7.24
C TYR A 39 -6.37 -4.17 -6.44
N LEU A 40 -5.06 -3.98 -6.47
CA LEU A 40 -4.35 -2.84 -5.91
C LEU A 40 -3.24 -2.45 -6.87
N THR A 41 -3.12 -1.15 -7.13
CA THR A 41 -1.95 -0.56 -7.75
C THR A 41 -1.50 0.67 -6.96
N LEU A 42 -0.20 0.76 -6.69
CA LEU A 42 0.44 1.88 -6.02
C LEU A 42 1.77 2.19 -6.70
N HIS A 43 2.01 3.47 -6.93
CA HIS A 43 3.23 3.99 -7.52
C HIS A 43 3.73 5.19 -6.73
N GLY A 44 5.04 5.34 -6.66
CA GLY A 44 5.64 6.48 -6.01
C GLY A 44 7.14 6.55 -6.21
N LYS A 45 7.72 7.65 -5.75
CA LYS A 45 9.16 7.89 -5.81
C LYS A 45 9.66 8.32 -4.44
N VAL A 46 10.88 7.92 -4.13
CA VAL A 46 11.61 8.43 -2.97
C VAL A 46 12.09 9.85 -3.30
N GLY A 47 11.69 10.82 -2.49
CA GLY A 47 12.18 12.20 -2.54
C GLY A 47 13.60 12.31 -2.01
N ASP A 48 14.25 13.44 -2.29
CA ASP A 48 15.64 13.69 -1.90
C ASP A 48 15.84 13.71 -0.37
N ASP A 49 14.76 13.96 0.38
CA ASP A 49 14.69 13.92 1.85
C ASP A 49 14.51 12.49 2.41
N GLY A 50 14.47 11.48 1.55
CA GLY A 50 14.21 10.09 1.92
C GLY A 50 12.73 9.80 2.24
N THR A 51 11.83 10.75 2.02
CA THR A 51 10.38 10.54 2.12
C THR A 51 9.90 9.79 0.88
N LEU A 52 9.13 8.73 1.10
CA LEU A 52 8.43 8.00 0.05
C LEU A 52 6.93 8.29 0.17
N THR A 53 6.32 8.71 -0.94
CA THR A 53 4.86 8.78 -1.08
C THR A 53 4.44 7.83 -2.18
N LEU A 54 3.57 6.88 -1.84
CA LEU A 54 2.91 5.97 -2.77
C LEU A 54 1.46 6.42 -2.96
N THR A 55 1.01 6.51 -4.20
CA THR A 55 -0.38 6.83 -4.53
C THR A 55 -0.92 5.85 -5.57
N GLY A 56 -2.23 5.69 -5.59
CA GLY A 56 -2.91 4.86 -6.56
C GLY A 56 -4.31 4.52 -6.10
N TYR A 57 -4.77 3.34 -6.47
CA TYR A 57 -6.12 2.90 -6.16
C TYR A 57 -6.19 1.40 -5.93
N ALA A 58 -7.32 0.99 -5.40
CA ALA A 58 -7.68 -0.41 -5.33
C ALA A 58 -9.16 -0.59 -5.58
N ILE A 59 -9.55 -1.81 -5.92
CA ILE A 59 -10.96 -2.17 -6.13
C ILE A 59 -11.46 -2.87 -4.88
N SER A 60 -12.44 -2.27 -4.21
CA SER A 60 -12.86 -2.70 -2.88
C SER A 60 -13.54 -4.07 -2.89
N ARG A 61 -13.28 -4.84 -1.82
CA ARG A 61 -13.98 -6.09 -1.47
C ARG A 61 -15.02 -5.91 -0.37
N SER A 62 -15.14 -4.72 0.22
CA SER A 62 -16.18 -4.44 1.22
C SER A 62 -17.56 -4.50 0.57
N LYS A 63 -18.55 -5.06 1.26
CA LYS A 63 -19.92 -5.22 0.74
C LYS A 63 -20.49 -3.89 0.25
N ARG A 64 -20.27 -2.81 1.00
CA ARG A 64 -20.81 -1.47 0.68
C ARG A 64 -20.21 -0.86 -0.60
N ASN A 65 -18.96 -1.15 -0.91
CA ASN A 65 -18.23 -0.55 -2.03
C ASN A 65 -17.72 -1.60 -3.03
N PHE A 66 -18.33 -2.79 -3.06
CA PHE A 66 -17.81 -3.92 -3.82
C PHE A 66 -17.64 -3.57 -5.29
N GLY A 67 -16.44 -3.82 -5.84
CA GLY A 67 -16.12 -3.52 -7.24
C GLY A 67 -15.87 -2.04 -7.53
N ARG A 68 -15.97 -1.14 -6.55
CA ARG A 68 -15.66 0.28 -6.74
C ARG A 68 -14.19 0.56 -6.47
N GLU A 69 -13.65 1.50 -7.23
CA GLU A 69 -12.34 2.06 -6.97
C GLU A 69 -12.37 2.92 -5.70
N VAL A 70 -11.31 2.79 -4.92
CA VAL A 70 -11.04 3.60 -3.74
C VAL A 70 -9.60 4.06 -3.80
N GLN A 71 -9.37 5.34 -3.53
CA GLN A 71 -8.02 5.90 -3.51
C GLN A 71 -7.20 5.28 -2.38
N ALA A 72 -5.91 5.10 -2.65
CA ALA A 72 -4.92 4.68 -1.68
C ALA A 72 -3.73 5.64 -1.72
N SER A 73 -3.32 6.12 -0.56
CA SER A 73 -2.16 7.01 -0.40
C SER A 73 -1.41 6.62 0.88
N MET A 74 -0.11 6.45 0.76
CA MET A 74 0.80 6.06 1.85
C MET A 74 2.02 6.97 1.82
N THR A 75 2.37 7.55 2.96
CA THR A 75 3.56 8.40 3.08
C THR A 75 4.37 7.99 4.29
N GLY A 76 5.69 8.11 4.19
CA GLY A 76 6.59 7.91 5.30
C GLY A 76 8.03 7.98 4.87
N SER A 77 8.94 7.54 5.72
CA SER A 77 10.37 7.67 5.48
C SER A 77 11.03 6.31 5.38
N LEU A 78 11.88 6.14 4.36
CA LEU A 78 12.72 4.97 4.22
C LEU A 78 13.95 5.01 5.13
N ALA A 79 14.29 6.18 5.69
CA ALA A 79 15.40 6.36 6.62
C ALA A 79 15.06 5.98 8.07
N ARG A 80 13.80 5.67 8.39
CA ARG A 80 13.41 5.13 9.70
C ARG A 80 13.89 3.68 9.85
N ASP A 81 14.10 3.23 11.09
CA ASP A 81 14.32 1.82 11.41
C ASP A 81 13.22 1.30 12.36
N PRO A 82 12.29 0.45 11.90
CA PRO A 82 12.15 -0.02 10.53
C PRO A 82 11.57 1.06 9.59
N PRO A 83 11.85 0.98 8.27
CA PRO A 83 11.21 1.82 7.27
C PRO A 83 9.69 1.63 7.30
N MET A 84 8.94 2.73 7.36
CA MET A 84 7.50 2.67 7.56
C MET A 84 6.77 3.75 6.77
N LEU A 85 5.68 3.35 6.12
CA LEU A 85 4.69 4.23 5.51
C LEU A 85 3.37 4.07 6.25
N THR A 86 2.66 5.16 6.46
CA THR A 86 1.31 5.16 7.02
C THR A 86 0.38 5.88 6.06
N GLY A 87 -0.87 5.48 6.05
CA GLY A 87 -1.80 6.06 5.09
C GLY A 87 -3.18 5.42 5.08
N GLY A 88 -3.93 5.83 4.07
CA GLY A 88 -5.34 5.51 3.93
C GLY A 88 -5.61 4.77 2.63
N TRP A 89 -6.51 3.79 2.71
CA TRP A 89 -7.09 3.09 1.57
C TRP A 89 -8.61 3.15 1.69
N GLY A 90 -9.26 4.01 0.91
CA GLY A 90 -10.72 4.17 0.97
C GLY A 90 -11.23 4.53 2.38
N GLY A 91 -10.45 5.30 3.15
CA GLY A 91 -10.73 5.64 4.55
C GLY A 91 -10.23 4.63 5.59
N ARG A 92 -9.73 3.46 5.16
CA ARG A 92 -9.11 2.46 6.05
C ARG A 92 -7.66 2.82 6.33
N ARG A 93 -7.26 2.86 7.61
CA ARG A 93 -5.85 3.03 7.97
C ARG A 93 -5.05 1.75 7.70
N CYS A 94 -3.91 1.94 7.08
CA CYS A 94 -2.93 0.90 6.83
C CYS A 94 -1.53 1.41 7.19
N THR A 95 -0.65 0.46 7.50
CA THR A 95 0.77 0.66 7.75
C THR A 95 1.55 -0.31 6.87
N PHE A 96 2.53 0.21 6.13
CA PHE A 96 3.42 -0.61 5.32
C PHE A 96 4.81 -0.57 5.96
N THR A 97 5.42 -1.72 6.15
CA THR A 97 6.80 -1.85 6.61
C THR A 97 7.63 -2.57 5.56
N LEU A 98 8.77 -2.00 5.21
CA LEU A 98 9.73 -2.74 4.39
C LEU A 98 10.52 -3.67 5.30
N GLY A 99 10.45 -4.97 5.02
CA GLY A 99 11.42 -5.91 5.57
C GLY A 99 12.80 -5.57 5.04
N ARG A 100 13.86 -5.77 5.85
CA ARG A 100 15.24 -5.64 5.38
C ARG A 100 15.39 -6.50 4.13
N VAL A 101 15.74 -5.88 3.00
CA VAL A 101 16.18 -6.60 1.81
C VAL A 101 17.60 -7.05 2.15
N SER A 102 17.76 -8.29 2.62
CA SER A 102 19.07 -8.94 2.59
C SER A 102 19.42 -9.16 1.13
N GLY A 103 20.45 -8.44 0.68
CA GLY A 103 21.10 -8.65 -0.62
C GLY A 103 21.80 -10.00 -0.69
#